data_AF-I2Q2R0-F1
#
_entry.id   AF-I2Q2R0-F1
#
_cell.length_a   1.000
_cell.length_b   1.000
_cell.length_c   1.000
_cell.angle_alpha   90.00
_cell.angle_beta   90.00
_cell.angle_gamma   90.00
#
_symmetry.space_group_name_H-M   'P 1'
#
loop_
_entity.id
_entity.type
_entity.pdbx_description
1 polymer ?
#
loop_
_entity_poly.entity_id
_entity_poly.type
_entity_poly.pdbx_seq_one_letter_code
_entity_poly.pdbx_strand_id
1 'polypeptide(L)'
;MTEDLTPYLERSASTDLPALLRAKEEAKKRMKDSPTKDNVDAFRTVRAEVARAAETAANPGEGRLFAKKLDALAYLKARGFQIQKTKFYDDCKAGLIPTDANGRFEEAVLLAYAAHLPVSAKEKDSKLSAAAQRRLESDGDLKAEQAKWARLRREKLEGRVVERAEVERGLAARAQFFRNQIENAGPLFGARIIAAVAGDEARLPEFLRLWEEMAEDWMDAWSADREFVVGTPDALEAPAPDAE
;
A
#
# COMPACT_ATOMS: atom_id res chain seq x y z
N MET A 1 2.26 38.49 -16.31
CA MET A 1 3.49 38.09 -15.61
C MET A 1 3.82 36.70 -16.09
N THR A 2 4.85 36.55 -16.92
CA THR A 2 5.35 35.23 -17.36
C THR A 2 6.09 34.62 -16.18
N GLU A 3 5.50 33.59 -15.58
CA GLU A 3 6.14 32.83 -14.51
C GLU A 3 7.46 32.26 -15.01
N ASP A 4 8.53 32.50 -14.25
CA ASP A 4 9.85 31.99 -14.53
C ASP A 4 9.84 30.48 -14.25
N LEU A 5 9.67 29.68 -15.31
CA LEU A 5 9.56 28.21 -15.26
C LEU A 5 10.92 27.51 -15.14
N THR A 6 12.02 28.27 -15.20
CA THR A 6 13.40 27.77 -15.13
C THR A 6 13.68 26.83 -13.94
N PRO A 7 13.26 27.12 -12.68
CA PRO A 7 13.47 26.22 -11.55
C PRO A 7 12.67 24.92 -11.64
N TYR A 8 11.54 24.91 -12.36
CA TYR A 8 10.75 23.70 -12.60
C TYR A 8 11.38 22.84 -13.71
N LEU A 9 11.98 23.47 -14.72
CA LEU A 9 12.72 22.79 -15.79
C LEU A 9 14.02 22.15 -15.27
N GLU A 10 14.75 22.82 -14.38
CA GLU A 10 15.97 22.27 -13.77
C GLU A 10 15.66 21.11 -12.81
N ARG A 11 14.55 21.19 -12.07
CA ARG A 11 14.10 20.10 -11.19
C ARG A 11 13.55 18.91 -11.98
N SER A 12 12.90 19.16 -13.11
CA SER A 12 12.54 18.12 -14.09
C SER A 12 13.80 17.40 -14.55
N ALA A 13 14.81 18.13 -15.05
CA ALA A 13 16.02 17.54 -15.63
C ALA A 13 16.78 16.57 -14.71
N SER A 14 16.84 16.84 -13.39
CA SER A 14 17.47 15.92 -12.43
C SER A 14 16.66 14.64 -12.15
N THR A 15 15.34 14.71 -12.32
CA THR A 15 14.41 13.57 -12.16
C THR A 15 14.17 12.83 -13.48
N ASP A 16 14.45 13.50 -14.61
CA ASP A 16 14.19 13.00 -15.96
C ASP A 16 15.17 11.89 -16.36
N LEU A 17 16.44 11.94 -15.95
CA LEU A 17 17.40 10.89 -16.30
C LEU A 17 17.02 9.51 -15.69
N PRO A 18 16.69 9.39 -14.39
CA PRO A 18 16.13 8.15 -13.84
C PRO A 18 14.82 7.70 -14.50
N ALA A 19 13.94 8.63 -14.87
CA ALA A 19 12.67 8.31 -15.55
C ALA A 19 12.90 7.78 -16.98
N LEU A 20 13.80 8.42 -17.73
CA LEU A 20 14.19 8.02 -19.08
C LEU A 20 14.91 6.67 -19.10
N LEU A 21 15.72 6.37 -18.08
CA LEU A 21 16.34 5.05 -17.93
C LEU A 21 15.30 3.94 -17.68
N ARG A 22 14.28 4.20 -16.85
CA ARG A 22 13.16 3.25 -16.67
C ARG A 22 12.34 3.09 -17.95
N ALA A 23 12.02 4.19 -18.63
CA ALA A 23 11.31 4.17 -19.90
C ALA A 23 12.08 3.38 -20.99
N LYS A 24 13.42 3.48 -21.00
CA LYS A 24 14.28 2.72 -21.91
C LYS A 24 14.22 1.22 -21.63
N GLU A 25 14.24 0.79 -20.37
CA GLU A 25 14.13 -0.63 -20.02
C GLU A 25 12.75 -1.20 -20.37
N GLU A 26 11.68 -0.44 -20.18
CA GLU A 26 10.33 -0.85 -20.62
C GLU A 26 10.22 -0.93 -22.15
N ALA A 27 10.74 0.06 -22.88
CA ALA A 27 10.74 0.06 -24.34
C ALA A 27 11.57 -1.12 -24.89
N LYS A 28 12.70 -1.45 -24.25
CA LYS A 28 13.54 -2.61 -24.58
C LYS A 28 12.79 -3.93 -24.37
N LYS A 29 12.03 -4.04 -23.28
CA LYS A 29 11.18 -5.21 -22.99
C LYS A 29 10.09 -5.38 -24.04
N ARG A 30 9.36 -4.31 -24.36
CA ARG A 30 8.30 -4.32 -25.39
C ARG A 30 8.84 -4.67 -26.78
N MET A 31 10.03 -4.18 -27.13
CA MET A 31 10.72 -4.55 -28.37
C MET A 31 11.09 -6.04 -28.41
N LYS A 32 11.53 -6.62 -27.28
CA LYS A 32 11.90 -8.04 -27.17
C LYS A 32 10.69 -8.96 -27.24
N ASP A 33 9.60 -8.58 -26.57
CA ASP A 33 8.37 -9.38 -26.48
C ASP A 33 7.53 -9.28 -27.77
N SER A 34 7.60 -8.16 -28.49
CA SER A 34 6.86 -7.94 -29.75
C SER A 34 7.67 -7.02 -30.69
N PRO A 35 8.48 -7.60 -31.60
CA PRO A 35 9.33 -6.84 -32.53
C PRO A 35 8.54 -6.20 -33.68
N THR A 36 7.64 -5.28 -33.37
CA THR A 36 6.93 -4.46 -34.38
C THR A 36 7.75 -3.22 -34.74
N LYS A 37 7.50 -2.66 -35.93
CA LYS A 37 8.15 -1.42 -36.40
C LYS A 37 7.97 -0.28 -35.39
N ASP A 38 6.77 -0.12 -34.85
CA ASP A 38 6.43 0.93 -33.89
C ASP A 38 7.20 0.76 -32.56
N ASN A 39 7.36 -0.48 -32.08
CA ASN A 39 8.12 -0.77 -30.85
C ASN A 39 9.63 -0.53 -31.04
N VAL A 40 10.16 -0.80 -32.23
CA VAL A 40 11.56 -0.51 -32.58
C VAL A 40 11.81 1.00 -32.67
N ASP A 41 10.89 1.75 -33.28
CA ASP A 41 11.01 3.20 -33.41
C ASP A 41 10.81 3.92 -32.06
N ALA A 42 9.90 3.42 -31.21
CA ALA A 42 9.77 3.88 -29.82
C ALA A 42 11.05 3.66 -29.01
N PHE A 43 11.69 2.49 -29.13
CA PHE A 43 12.97 2.21 -28.46
C PHE A 43 14.11 3.10 -28.98
N ARG A 44 14.19 3.34 -30.29
CA ARG A 44 15.19 4.25 -30.88
C ARG A 44 15.05 5.68 -30.36
N THR A 45 13.82 6.17 -30.28
CA THR A 45 13.51 7.53 -29.80
C THR A 45 13.92 7.69 -28.34
N VAL A 46 13.49 6.77 -27.47
CA VAL A 46 13.84 6.80 -26.04
C VAL A 46 15.35 6.62 -25.82
N ARG A 47 16.02 5.81 -26.64
CA ARG A 47 17.48 5.64 -26.59
C ARG A 47 18.22 6.93 -26.99
N ALA A 48 17.76 7.63 -28.01
CA ALA A 48 18.36 8.90 -28.44
C ALA A 48 18.18 9.98 -27.37
N GLU A 49 17.01 10.05 -26.73
CA GLU A 49 16.74 10.98 -25.63
C GLU A 49 17.62 10.71 -24.39
N VAL A 50 17.82 9.43 -24.03
CA VAL A 50 18.76 9.06 -22.96
C VAL A 50 20.20 9.43 -23.32
N ALA A 51 20.63 9.24 -24.57
CA ALA A 51 21.98 9.60 -25.00
C ALA A 51 22.20 11.12 -24.93
N ARG A 52 21.23 11.90 -25.41
CA ARG A 52 21.25 13.37 -25.32
C ARG A 52 21.27 13.86 -23.87
N ALA A 53 20.46 13.27 -22.99
CA ALA A 53 20.47 13.59 -21.57
C ALA A 53 21.79 13.21 -20.88
N ALA A 54 22.41 12.10 -21.28
CA ALA A 54 23.70 11.66 -20.78
C ALA A 54 24.86 12.55 -21.28
N GLU A 55 24.81 13.03 -22.53
CA GLU A 55 25.79 13.99 -23.06
C GLU A 55 25.72 15.35 -22.34
N THR A 56 24.51 15.84 -22.05
CA THR A 56 24.30 17.05 -21.24
C THR A 56 24.80 16.87 -19.80
N ALA A 57 24.72 15.65 -19.25
CA ALA A 57 25.28 15.32 -17.93
C ALA A 57 26.81 15.10 -17.96
N ALA A 58 27.36 14.62 -19.07
CA ALA A 58 28.78 14.28 -19.25
C ALA A 58 29.67 15.47 -19.63
N ASN A 59 29.10 16.53 -20.20
CA ASN A 59 29.80 17.79 -20.45
C ASN A 59 29.28 18.93 -19.55
N PRO A 60 29.70 18.99 -18.28
CA PRO A 60 29.50 20.18 -17.44
C PRO A 60 30.45 21.35 -17.79
N GLY A 61 31.27 21.21 -18.84
CA GLY A 61 32.45 22.03 -19.11
C GLY A 61 32.35 22.98 -20.30
N GLU A 62 31.53 24.02 -20.18
CA GLU A 62 31.90 25.36 -20.66
C GLU A 62 31.64 26.31 -19.49
N GLY A 63 32.64 26.42 -18.60
CA GLY A 63 32.54 27.17 -17.36
C GLY A 63 32.17 28.62 -17.63
N ARG A 64 30.97 29.02 -17.22
CA ARG A 64 30.50 30.40 -17.38
C ARG A 64 31.41 31.32 -16.57
N LEU A 65 32.05 32.26 -17.25
CA LEU A 65 32.94 33.25 -16.62
C LEU A 65 32.17 34.54 -16.34
N PHE A 66 32.15 34.96 -15.07
CA PHE A 66 31.47 36.19 -14.66
C PHE A 66 32.50 37.30 -14.45
N ALA A 67 32.40 38.37 -15.23
CA ALA A 67 33.27 39.54 -15.09
C ALA A 67 32.89 40.43 -13.90
N LYS A 68 31.60 40.46 -13.52
CA LYS A 68 31.10 41.32 -12.44
C LYS A 68 30.67 40.48 -11.23
N LYS A 69 31.02 40.98 -10.03
CA LYS A 69 30.59 40.41 -8.74
C LYS A 69 29.06 40.31 -8.63
N LEU A 70 28.34 41.27 -9.24
CA LEU A 70 26.89 41.31 -9.21
C LEU A 70 26.27 40.17 -10.01
N ASP A 71 26.86 39.84 -11.17
CA ASP A 71 26.40 38.76 -12.04
C ASP A 71 26.68 37.39 -11.40
N ALA A 72 27.84 37.24 -10.77
CA ALA A 72 28.19 36.04 -9.98
C ALA A 72 27.23 35.82 -8.80
N LEU A 73 26.85 36.88 -8.09
CA LEU A 73 25.89 36.79 -6.98
C LEU A 73 24.47 36.47 -7.48
N ALA A 74 24.04 37.11 -8.57
CA ALA A 74 22.73 36.84 -9.17
C ALA A 74 22.63 35.39 -9.61
N TYR A 75 23.70 34.85 -10.19
CA TYR A 75 23.82 33.46 -10.58
C TYR A 75 23.66 32.49 -9.39
N LEU A 76 24.38 32.72 -8.28
CA LEU A 76 24.25 31.89 -7.09
C LEU A 76 22.85 31.96 -6.47
N LYS A 77 22.22 33.13 -6.48
CA LYS A 77 20.84 33.29 -6.00
C LYS A 77 19.81 32.59 -6.88
N ALA A 78 19.98 32.64 -8.20
CA ALA A 78 19.11 31.95 -9.15
C ALA A 78 19.14 30.44 -8.95
N ARG A 79 20.30 29.87 -8.60
CA ARG A 79 20.47 28.46 -8.20
C ARG A 79 19.95 28.11 -6.79
N GLY A 80 19.32 29.06 -6.09
CA GLY A 80 18.69 28.84 -4.79
C GLY A 80 19.61 29.01 -3.58
N PHE A 81 20.85 29.50 -3.75
CA PHE A 81 21.73 29.77 -2.63
C PHE A 81 21.35 31.09 -1.92
N GLN A 82 21.03 31.00 -0.63
CA GLN A 82 20.66 32.14 0.21
C GLN A 82 21.90 32.89 0.71
N ILE A 83 22.52 33.69 -0.16
CA ILE A 83 23.75 34.45 0.14
C ILE A 83 23.44 35.94 0.27
N GLN A 84 23.84 36.53 1.40
CA GLN A 84 23.73 37.97 1.62
C GLN A 84 24.74 38.73 0.73
N LYS A 85 24.28 39.82 0.10
CA LYS A 85 25.12 40.63 -0.81
C LYS A 85 26.36 41.16 -0.11
N THR A 86 26.23 41.72 1.09
CA THR A 86 27.34 42.26 1.89
C THR A 86 28.39 41.18 2.15
N LYS A 87 27.97 40.02 2.64
CA LYS A 87 28.86 38.88 2.89
C LYS A 87 29.62 38.41 1.64
N PHE A 88 28.93 38.26 0.51
CA PHE A 88 29.59 37.86 -0.74
C PHE A 88 30.66 38.86 -1.18
N TYR A 89 30.38 40.15 -1.04
CA TYR A 89 31.33 41.21 -1.40
C TYR A 89 32.52 41.28 -0.45
N ASP A 90 32.29 41.05 0.85
CA ASP A 90 33.34 40.98 1.87
C ASP A 90 34.22 39.75 1.65
N ASP A 91 33.64 38.60 1.35
CA ASP A 91 34.36 37.35 1.06
C ASP A 91 35.18 37.46 -0.25
N CYS A 92 34.65 38.16 -1.27
CA CYS A 92 35.41 38.52 -2.47
C CYS A 92 36.60 39.47 -2.15
N LYS A 93 36.43 40.40 -1.20
CA LYS A 93 37.48 41.34 -0.80
C LYS A 93 38.56 40.66 0.05
N ALA A 94 38.16 39.66 0.84
CA ALA A 94 39.04 38.83 1.64
C ALA A 94 39.82 37.78 0.81
N GLY A 95 39.56 37.67 -0.50
CA GLY A 95 40.24 36.72 -1.39
C GLY A 95 39.79 35.27 -1.20
N LEU A 96 38.64 35.03 -0.55
CA LEU A 96 38.10 33.68 -0.31
C LEU A 96 37.52 33.04 -1.57
N ILE A 97 37.28 33.83 -2.63
CA ILE A 97 36.80 33.38 -3.93
C ILE A 97 37.88 33.71 -4.95
N PRO A 98 38.69 32.73 -5.38
CA PRO A 98 39.74 32.97 -6.35
C PRO A 98 39.16 33.37 -7.72
N THR A 99 39.88 34.24 -8.41
CA THR A 99 39.56 34.68 -9.77
C THR A 99 40.60 34.16 -10.75
N ASP A 100 40.20 33.98 -12.00
CA ASP A 100 41.11 33.67 -13.11
C ASP A 100 42.13 34.82 -13.36
N ALA A 101 43.15 34.59 -14.18
CA ALA A 101 44.17 35.55 -14.60
C ALA A 101 43.61 36.88 -15.14
N ASN A 102 42.38 36.87 -15.64
CA ASN A 102 41.66 38.06 -16.13
C ASN A 102 40.75 38.73 -15.07
N GLY A 103 40.82 38.31 -13.80
CA GLY A 103 39.97 38.83 -12.72
C GLY A 103 38.50 38.40 -12.80
N ARG A 104 38.20 37.31 -13.52
CA ARG A 104 36.84 36.78 -13.71
C ARG A 104 36.54 35.65 -12.71
N PHE A 105 35.28 35.52 -12.32
CA PHE A 105 34.81 34.44 -11.46
C PHE A 105 34.37 33.25 -12.30
N GLU A 106 34.94 32.08 -12.01
CA GLU A 106 34.56 30.83 -12.66
C GLU A 106 33.38 30.18 -11.95
N GLU A 107 32.43 29.63 -12.72
CA GLU A 107 31.26 28.92 -12.19
C GLU A 107 31.63 27.82 -11.18
N ALA A 108 32.61 26.98 -11.49
CA ALA A 108 33.02 25.87 -10.62
C ALA A 108 33.50 26.37 -9.24
N VAL A 109 34.25 27.48 -9.23
CA VAL A 109 34.76 28.12 -8.01
C VAL A 109 33.62 28.74 -7.20
N LEU A 110 32.67 29.41 -7.86
CA LEU A 110 31.50 29.99 -7.21
C LEU A 110 30.61 28.92 -6.55
N LEU A 111 30.44 27.78 -7.21
CA LEU A 111 29.68 26.64 -6.66
C LEU A 111 30.40 25.98 -5.50
N ALA A 112 31.71 25.80 -5.58
CA ALA A 112 32.51 25.28 -4.48
C ALA A 112 32.39 26.19 -3.25
N TYR A 113 32.53 27.50 -3.45
CA TYR A 113 32.31 28.49 -2.39
C TYR A 113 30.90 28.39 -1.78
N ALA A 114 29.86 28.33 -2.63
CA ALA A 114 28.47 28.23 -2.18
C ALA A 114 28.17 26.95 -1.39
N ALA A 115 28.84 25.84 -1.72
CA ALA A 115 28.73 24.58 -1.00
C ALA A 115 29.35 24.62 0.40
N HIS A 116 30.34 25.49 0.63
CA HIS A 116 31.06 25.62 1.90
C HIS A 116 30.50 26.70 2.84
N LEU A 117 29.43 27.42 2.47
CA LEU A 117 28.79 28.39 3.37
C LEU A 117 28.08 27.70 4.57
N PRO A 118 28.18 28.25 5.79
CA PRO A 118 27.57 27.68 6.98
C PRO A 118 26.04 27.59 6.85
N VAL A 119 25.55 26.37 7.05
CA VAL A 119 24.22 25.87 6.72
C VAL A 119 23.18 26.26 7.78
N SER A 120 22.97 27.55 8.02
CA SER A 120 21.92 27.98 8.97
C SER A 120 20.50 27.85 8.37
N ALA A 121 20.39 27.80 7.03
CA ALA A 121 19.10 27.70 6.33
C ALA A 121 18.64 26.25 6.06
N LYS A 122 19.53 25.29 5.73
CA LYS A 122 19.08 23.93 5.36
C LYS A 122 18.52 23.13 6.55
N GLU A 123 18.92 23.43 7.80
CA GLU A 123 18.38 22.70 8.97
C GLU A 123 16.93 23.06 9.29
N LYS A 124 16.49 24.29 9.00
CA LYS A 124 15.09 24.71 9.23
C LYS A 124 14.17 24.12 8.17
N ASP A 125 14.58 24.15 6.91
CA ASP A 125 13.82 23.53 5.81
C ASP A 125 13.79 22.00 5.91
N SER A 126 14.87 21.34 6.35
CA SER A 126 14.84 19.87 6.52
C SER A 126 13.91 19.44 7.66
N LYS A 127 13.87 20.19 8.78
CA LYS A 127 12.94 19.92 9.88
C LYS A 127 11.49 20.19 9.50
N LEU A 128 11.21 21.26 8.76
CA LEU A 128 9.87 21.54 8.21
C LEU A 128 9.45 20.48 7.19
N SER A 129 10.35 20.04 6.31
CA SER A 129 10.11 18.96 5.35
C SER A 129 9.86 17.62 6.04
N ALA A 130 10.63 17.28 7.07
CA ALA A 130 10.43 16.05 7.84
C ALA A 130 9.10 16.07 8.62
N ALA A 131 8.73 17.23 9.19
CA ALA A 131 7.45 17.39 9.85
C ALA A 131 6.26 17.30 8.88
N ALA A 132 6.39 17.87 7.68
CA ALA A 132 5.38 17.75 6.62
C ALA A 132 5.24 16.30 6.14
N GLN A 133 6.36 15.58 5.99
CA GLN A 133 6.36 14.18 5.57
C GLN A 133 5.69 13.27 6.60
N ARG A 134 6.01 13.45 7.90
CA ARG A 134 5.35 12.71 8.99
C ARG A 134 3.85 12.96 9.06
N ARG A 135 3.40 14.20 8.79
CA ARG A 135 1.97 14.52 8.71
C ARG A 135 1.31 13.80 7.55
N LEU A 136 1.95 13.80 6.38
CA LEU A 136 1.43 13.13 5.20
C LEU A 136 1.33 11.60 5.40
N GLU A 137 2.32 11.01 6.06
CA GLU A 137 2.33 9.60 6.46
C GLU A 137 1.19 9.30 7.44
N SER A 138 1.07 10.08 8.52
CA SER A 138 0.00 9.91 9.51
C SER A 138 -1.40 10.10 8.91
N ASP A 139 -1.58 11.05 8.00
CA ASP A 139 -2.84 11.26 7.28
C ASP A 139 -3.12 10.09 6.31
N GLY A 140 -2.07 9.52 5.73
CA GLY A 140 -2.14 8.31 4.92
C GLY A 140 -2.61 7.09 5.73
N ASP A 141 -2.03 6.89 6.92
CA ASP A 141 -2.40 5.81 7.83
C ASP A 141 -3.86 5.94 8.30
N LEU A 142 -4.28 7.16 8.68
CA LEU A 142 -5.68 7.43 9.05
C LEU A 142 -6.64 7.13 7.90
N LYS A 143 -6.31 7.55 6.68
CA LYS A 143 -7.13 7.25 5.50
C LYS A 143 -7.18 5.76 5.19
N ALA A 144 -6.07 5.04 5.37
CA ALA A 144 -6.02 3.59 5.18
C ALA A 144 -6.94 2.86 6.19
N GLU A 145 -6.89 3.24 7.47
CA GLU A 145 -7.78 2.68 8.48
C GLU A 145 -9.25 3.03 8.21
N GLN A 146 -9.55 4.28 7.84
CA GLN A 146 -10.90 4.68 7.44
C GLN A 146 -11.41 3.88 6.24
N ALA A 147 -10.56 3.59 5.25
CA ALA A 147 -10.91 2.77 4.10
C ALA A 147 -11.23 1.31 4.52
N LYS A 148 -10.48 0.73 5.46
CA LYS A 148 -10.78 -0.60 6.04
C LYS A 148 -12.14 -0.61 6.74
N TRP A 149 -12.43 0.40 7.55
CA TRP A 149 -13.73 0.54 8.23
C TRP A 149 -14.89 0.73 7.25
N ALA A 150 -14.72 1.56 6.23
CA ALA A 150 -15.72 1.76 5.19
C ALA A 150 -16.00 0.46 4.41
N ARG A 151 -14.96 -0.32 4.12
CA ARG A 151 -15.08 -1.64 3.49
C ARG A 151 -15.85 -2.61 4.37
N LEU A 152 -15.48 -2.75 5.65
CA LEU A 152 -16.18 -3.64 6.59
C LEU A 152 -17.65 -3.25 6.75
N ARG A 153 -17.94 -1.94 6.83
CA ARG A 153 -19.31 -1.44 6.90
C ARG A 153 -20.11 -1.77 5.64
N ARG A 154 -19.49 -1.65 4.47
CA ARG A 154 -20.09 -2.06 3.20
C ARG A 154 -20.37 -3.57 3.16
N GLU A 155 -19.40 -4.39 3.56
CA GLU A 155 -19.56 -5.85 3.62
C GLU A 155 -20.68 -6.25 4.60
N LYS A 156 -20.83 -5.55 5.73
CA LYS A 156 -21.95 -5.72 6.66
C LYS A 156 -23.30 -5.36 6.04
N LEU A 157 -23.39 -4.25 5.30
CA LEU A 157 -24.63 -3.83 4.62
C LEU A 157 -25.00 -4.75 3.45
N GLU A 158 -24.01 -5.31 2.76
CA GLU A 158 -24.20 -6.33 1.71
C GLU A 158 -24.53 -7.73 2.27
N GLY A 159 -24.66 -7.88 3.60
CA GLY A 159 -24.98 -9.15 4.25
C GLY A 159 -23.85 -10.19 4.19
N ARG A 160 -22.61 -9.77 3.88
CA ARG A 160 -21.44 -10.66 3.76
C ARG A 160 -20.75 -10.95 5.09
N VAL A 161 -21.18 -10.31 6.16
CA VAL A 161 -20.59 -10.43 7.50
C VAL A 161 -21.70 -10.78 8.48
N VAL A 162 -21.51 -11.86 9.23
CA VAL A 162 -22.39 -12.29 10.32
C VAL A 162 -21.74 -11.95 11.66
N GLU A 163 -22.55 -11.64 12.66
CA GLU A 163 -22.07 -11.38 14.01
C GLU A 163 -21.54 -12.68 14.64
N ARG A 164 -20.41 -12.61 15.32
CA ARG A 164 -19.73 -13.81 15.81
C ARG A 164 -20.58 -14.56 16.84
N ALA A 165 -21.25 -13.86 17.77
CA ALA A 165 -22.09 -14.51 18.76
C ALA A 165 -23.35 -15.13 18.15
N GLU A 166 -23.85 -14.61 17.04
CA GLU A 166 -24.89 -15.27 16.23
C GLU A 166 -24.40 -16.61 15.65
N VAL A 167 -23.21 -16.63 15.03
CA VAL A 167 -22.60 -17.88 14.53
C VAL A 167 -22.38 -18.88 15.67
N GLU A 168 -21.83 -18.43 16.79
CA GLU A 168 -21.57 -19.28 17.95
C GLU A 168 -22.87 -19.85 18.56
N ARG A 169 -23.94 -19.04 18.64
CA ARG A 169 -25.27 -19.53 19.05
C ARG A 169 -25.84 -20.56 18.07
N GLY A 170 -25.73 -20.32 16.77
CA GLY A 170 -26.17 -21.28 15.75
C GLY A 170 -25.42 -22.61 15.86
N LEU A 171 -24.10 -22.56 16.05
CA LEU A 171 -23.28 -23.75 16.27
C LEU A 171 -23.65 -24.49 17.57
N ALA A 172 -23.90 -23.76 18.66
CA ALA A 172 -24.32 -24.35 19.93
C ALA A 172 -25.69 -25.03 19.83
N ALA A 173 -26.66 -24.40 19.16
CA ALA A 173 -27.99 -24.98 18.95
C ALA A 173 -27.92 -26.24 18.07
N ARG A 174 -27.11 -26.22 17.01
CA ARG A 174 -26.82 -27.41 16.19
C ARG A 174 -26.22 -28.53 17.06
N ALA A 175 -25.20 -28.23 17.87
CA ALA A 175 -24.55 -29.21 18.75
C ALA A 175 -25.53 -29.84 19.76
N GLN A 176 -26.44 -29.04 20.33
CA GLN A 176 -27.49 -29.54 21.21
C GLN A 176 -28.46 -30.47 20.48
N PHE A 177 -28.89 -30.11 19.26
CA PHE A 177 -29.73 -30.97 18.43
C PHE A 177 -29.02 -32.30 18.13
N PHE A 178 -27.75 -32.28 17.73
CA PHE A 178 -26.97 -33.48 17.45
C PHE A 178 -26.82 -34.39 18.67
N ARG A 179 -26.53 -33.79 19.84
CA ARG A 179 -26.49 -34.52 21.11
C ARG A 179 -27.81 -35.23 21.38
N ASN A 180 -28.94 -34.56 21.19
CA ASN A 180 -30.26 -35.16 21.37
C ASN A 180 -30.53 -36.29 20.36
N GLN A 181 -30.04 -36.18 19.12
CA GLN A 181 -30.16 -37.27 18.13
C GLN A 181 -29.38 -38.51 18.54
N ILE A 182 -28.15 -38.34 19.05
CA ILE A 182 -27.34 -39.45 19.58
C ILE A 182 -28.01 -40.09 20.79
N GLU A 183 -28.52 -39.29 21.73
CA GLU A 183 -29.17 -39.81 22.94
C GLU A 183 -30.46 -40.59 22.61
N ASN A 184 -31.21 -40.15 21.60
CA ASN A 184 -32.43 -40.82 21.16
C ASN A 184 -32.17 -42.02 20.22
N ALA A 185 -30.94 -42.22 19.77
CA ALA A 185 -30.57 -43.31 18.89
C ALA A 185 -30.87 -44.70 19.49
N GLY A 186 -30.47 -44.91 20.75
CA GLY A 186 -30.64 -46.19 21.43
C GLY A 186 -32.10 -46.65 21.47
N PRO A 187 -33.04 -45.82 21.95
CA PRO A 187 -34.46 -46.14 21.95
C PRO A 187 -35.06 -46.36 20.55
N LEU A 188 -34.63 -45.59 19.54
CA LEU A 188 -35.20 -45.66 18.19
C LEU A 188 -34.69 -46.86 17.38
N PHE A 189 -33.39 -47.17 17.48
CA PHE A 189 -32.73 -48.17 16.65
C PHE A 189 -32.41 -49.48 17.39
N GLY A 190 -32.46 -49.48 18.72
CA GLY A 190 -32.10 -50.64 19.54
C GLY A 190 -32.86 -51.91 19.16
N ALA A 191 -34.17 -51.81 18.91
CA ALA A 191 -34.97 -52.96 18.49
C ALA A 191 -34.57 -53.48 17.09
N ARG A 192 -34.26 -52.59 16.13
CA ARG A 192 -33.76 -52.96 14.79
C ARG A 192 -32.40 -53.66 14.87
N ILE A 193 -31.50 -53.15 15.69
CA ILE A 193 -30.16 -53.73 15.90
C ILE A 193 -30.28 -55.12 16.53
N ILE A 194 -31.09 -55.26 17.58
CA ILE A 194 -31.33 -56.55 18.25
C ILE A 194 -31.93 -57.57 17.27
N ALA A 195 -32.91 -57.17 16.47
CA ALA A 195 -33.53 -58.07 15.48
C ALA A 195 -32.56 -58.49 14.37
N ALA A 196 -31.67 -57.59 13.93
CA ALA A 196 -30.72 -57.87 12.86
C ALA A 196 -29.58 -58.79 13.32
N VAL A 197 -29.02 -58.54 14.51
CA VAL A 197 -27.80 -59.20 14.97
C VAL A 197 -28.10 -60.40 15.89
N ALA A 198 -29.18 -60.34 16.68
CA ALA A 198 -29.57 -61.38 17.63
C ALA A 198 -28.45 -61.86 18.60
N GLY A 199 -27.40 -61.05 18.78
CA GLY A 199 -26.20 -61.41 19.56
C GLY A 199 -25.21 -62.33 18.84
N ASP A 200 -25.38 -62.56 17.54
CA ASP A 200 -24.49 -63.37 16.71
C ASP A 200 -23.33 -62.54 16.15
N GLU A 201 -22.11 -62.88 16.55
CA GLU A 201 -20.88 -62.20 16.13
C GLU A 201 -20.64 -62.31 14.61
N ALA A 202 -21.13 -63.37 13.96
CA ALA A 202 -21.03 -63.52 12.51
C ALA A 202 -21.80 -62.44 11.74
N ARG A 203 -22.72 -61.72 12.40
CA ARG A 203 -23.55 -60.65 11.84
C ARG A 203 -22.98 -59.24 12.07
N LEU A 204 -21.70 -59.15 12.45
CA LEU A 204 -21.01 -57.87 12.53
C LEU A 204 -21.10 -57.05 11.23
N PRO A 205 -21.01 -57.63 10.01
CA PRO A 205 -21.19 -56.85 8.78
C PRO A 205 -22.57 -56.17 8.67
N GLU A 206 -23.64 -56.88 9.05
CA GLU A 206 -25.01 -56.36 9.05
C GLU A 206 -25.20 -55.27 10.11
N PHE A 207 -24.56 -55.42 11.27
CA PHE A 207 -24.50 -54.36 12.30
C PHE A 207 -23.84 -53.10 11.76
N LEU A 208 -22.65 -53.22 11.16
CA LEU A 208 -21.90 -52.07 10.64
C LEU A 208 -22.68 -51.35 9.53
N ARG A 209 -23.37 -52.09 8.66
CA ARG A 209 -24.24 -51.52 7.63
C ARG A 209 -25.39 -50.70 8.23
N LEU A 210 -26.05 -51.20 9.28
CA LEU A 210 -27.10 -50.48 9.99
C LEU A 210 -26.57 -49.26 10.75
N TRP A 211 -25.35 -49.36 11.27
CA TRP A 211 -24.65 -48.25 11.93
C TRP A 211 -24.32 -47.13 10.95
N GLU A 212 -23.85 -47.48 9.75
CA GLU A 212 -23.58 -46.53 8.67
C GLU A 212 -24.85 -45.80 8.21
N GLU A 213 -25.95 -46.53 7.95
CA GLU A 213 -27.25 -45.92 7.62
C GLU A 213 -27.69 -44.90 8.69
N MET A 214 -27.55 -45.27 9.96
CA MET A 214 -27.92 -44.41 11.08
C MET A 214 -27.01 -43.18 11.21
N ALA A 215 -25.72 -43.33 10.93
CA ALA A 215 -24.77 -42.22 10.93
C ALA A 215 -25.05 -41.25 9.76
N GLU A 216 -25.42 -41.75 8.59
CA GLU A 216 -25.85 -40.94 7.44
C GLU A 216 -27.09 -40.10 7.80
N ASP A 217 -28.13 -40.71 8.37
CA ASP A 217 -29.34 -40.00 8.81
C ASP A 217 -29.02 -38.86 9.80
N TRP A 218 -28.04 -39.04 10.70
CA TRP A 218 -27.62 -38.00 11.64
C TRP A 218 -26.84 -36.87 10.96
N MET A 219 -25.97 -37.20 10.02
CA MET A 219 -25.16 -36.21 9.29
C MET A 219 -26.03 -35.39 8.32
N ASP A 220 -27.05 -36.01 7.73
CA ASP A 220 -28.05 -35.32 6.92
C ASP A 220 -28.89 -34.37 7.77
N ALA A 221 -29.36 -34.83 8.95
CA ALA A 221 -30.09 -33.96 9.87
C ALA A 221 -29.24 -32.81 10.44
N TRP A 222 -27.93 -33.01 10.60
CA TRP A 222 -26.98 -31.98 11.01
C TRP A 222 -26.70 -30.94 9.92
N SER A 223 -26.57 -31.39 8.67
CA SER A 223 -26.20 -30.55 7.53
C SER A 223 -27.39 -29.78 6.92
N ALA A 224 -28.62 -30.21 7.22
CA ALA A 224 -29.84 -29.54 6.78
C ALA A 224 -29.85 -28.06 7.16
N ASP A 225 -30.17 -27.20 6.19
CA ASP A 225 -30.26 -25.76 6.42
C ASP A 225 -31.48 -25.47 7.28
N ARG A 226 -31.23 -25.06 8.52
CA ARG A 226 -32.25 -24.80 9.54
C ARG A 226 -31.95 -23.47 10.23
N GLU A 227 -32.97 -22.64 10.32
CA GLU A 227 -32.98 -21.49 11.21
C GLU A 227 -33.21 -21.98 12.64
N PHE A 228 -32.13 -22.00 13.44
CA PHE A 228 -32.23 -22.25 14.87
C PHE A 228 -32.65 -20.96 15.55
N VAL A 229 -33.96 -20.74 15.67
CA VAL A 229 -34.48 -19.63 16.49
C VAL A 229 -34.15 -19.94 17.94
N VAL A 230 -33.12 -19.30 18.47
CA VAL A 230 -32.88 -19.29 19.92
C VAL A 230 -33.99 -18.46 20.54
N GLY A 231 -35.03 -19.13 21.04
CA GLY A 231 -35.97 -18.50 21.95
C GLY A 231 -35.17 -17.93 23.12
N THR A 232 -35.17 -16.61 23.27
CA THR A 232 -34.71 -15.96 24.48
C THR A 232 -35.46 -16.61 25.65
N PRO A 233 -34.79 -16.98 26.76
CA PRO A 233 -35.44 -17.63 27.91
C PRO A 233 -36.49 -16.75 28.62
N ASP A 234 -36.80 -15.57 28.09
CA ASP A 234 -37.77 -14.61 28.62
C ASP A 234 -39.20 -14.83 28.11
N ALA A 235 -39.43 -15.82 27.24
CA ALA A 235 -40.77 -16.15 26.73
C ALA A 235 -41.53 -17.20 27.55
N LEU A 236 -40.99 -17.66 28.69
CA LEU A 236 -41.64 -18.65 29.56
C LEU A 236 -42.37 -18.06 30.78
N GLU A 237 -42.45 -16.73 30.93
CA GLU A 237 -43.29 -16.08 31.95
C GLU A 237 -44.17 -14.98 31.34
N ALA A 238 -45.10 -15.37 30.48
CA ALA A 238 -46.32 -14.60 30.30
C ALA A 238 -47.46 -15.38 30.98
N PRO A 239 -48.01 -14.92 32.13
CA PRO A 239 -49.20 -15.54 32.68
C PRO A 239 -50.32 -15.45 31.64
N ALA A 240 -51.03 -16.55 31.44
CA ALA A 240 -52.16 -16.64 30.54
C ALA A 240 -53.16 -15.49 30.84
N PRO A 241 -53.69 -14.78 29.84
CA PRO A 241 -54.77 -13.84 30.08
C PRO A 241 -55.98 -14.61 30.59
N ASP A 242 -56.51 -14.16 31.72
CA ASP A 242 -57.69 -14.71 32.37
C ASP A 242 -58.83 -14.89 31.35
N ALA A 243 -59.42 -16.09 31.34
CA ALA A 243 -60.59 -16.39 30.54
C ALA A 243 -61.84 -15.77 31.20
N GLU A 244 -62.44 -14.79 30.54
CA GLU A 244 -63.86 -14.43 30.69
C GLU A 244 -64.74 -15.27 29.75
#